data_AF-A0A257LCG6-F1
#
_entry.id   AF-A0A257LCG6-F1
#
_cell.length_a   1.000
_cell.length_b   1.000
_cell.length_c   1.000
_cell.angle_alpha   90.00
_cell.angle_beta   90.00
_cell.angle_gamma   90.00
#
_symmetry.space_group_name_H-M   'P 1'
#
loop_
_entity.id
_entity.type
_entity.pdbx_description
1 polymer ?
#
loop_
_entity_poly.entity_id
_entity_poly.type
_entity_poly.pdbx_seq_one_letter_code
_entity_poly.pdbx_strand_id
1 'polypeptide(L)'
;MKKLLLISALIFISISSCSLIGINLKHKTPAHASKYPKFTQKDSLVGYLSEDRACFKPYYYDLTVDFNIEQKSIDGVAKIHLLAVHSFSTILLNLNEHLKVKSIRYNGLDLTFRRKYTGLWVDFPTPIALGSNLILEITYGGKPLVAKRPPWEGGFVWKKDKEKNPWVGVACEQVGANLWWPLKDHLTAEPDSITTHFIVPKGLTCVSNGKLINQNEINGKTCFTYHVSYPINTYNVTFYIGKFEHFSINYRKEDKKRLHFYPLDYNLDRAQEHFVQTKKVVNTFENLYGEYPFWRDEFKLVESPFAGMEHQTAIAYGNGYRNTYYGVDYIILHETAHEWWGNAISVKDYADIWIHEGMATYSEALYFEEHMGHQTYLNYLAYYALTIKNKKPIVGPRDVNYWNYKDSDPYVKGALMMHSLRTTLQNDPMFFDILKSFFTKYKYQTVCSEDFIALVNQKTGSDYHWFFKQYLSKREAPKLEYFLKENTETNDQEFYYKWADTDVDFKMPIYITDENGKDKLIYPSNEVQVYKASGKASINPDLKSAYFCTAKLKIKK
;
A
#
# COMPACT_ATOMS: atom_id res chain seq x y z
N MET A 1 2.95 -9.58 11.94
CA MET A 1 4.36 -9.26 12.25
C MET A 1 5.05 -9.98 13.42
N LYS A 2 4.47 -10.44 14.55
CA LYS A 2 5.31 -11.10 15.59
C LYS A 2 6.21 -12.25 15.10
N LYS A 3 5.77 -13.07 14.12
CA LYS A 3 6.62 -14.09 13.47
C LYS A 3 7.55 -13.54 12.37
N LEU A 4 7.23 -12.41 11.73
CA LEU A 4 8.12 -11.75 10.76
C LEU A 4 9.23 -10.95 11.47
N LEU A 5 8.87 -10.24 12.55
CA LEU A 5 9.75 -9.49 13.46
C LEU A 5 10.65 -10.38 14.33
N LEU A 6 10.23 -11.61 14.70
CA LEU A 6 11.12 -12.54 15.41
C LEU A 6 12.12 -13.22 14.47
N ILE A 7 11.76 -13.45 13.21
CA ILE A 7 12.66 -14.08 12.23
C ILE A 7 13.74 -13.08 11.76
N SER A 8 13.45 -11.78 11.77
CA SER A 8 14.42 -10.73 11.44
C SER A 8 15.49 -10.47 12.51
N ALA A 9 15.37 -11.00 13.75
CA ALA A 9 16.36 -10.77 14.80
C ALA A 9 17.38 -11.92 14.96
N LEU A 10 17.01 -13.15 14.62
CA LEU A 10 17.77 -14.36 14.97
C LEU A 10 18.76 -14.86 13.90
N ILE A 11 18.73 -14.30 12.68
CA ILE A 11 19.60 -14.76 11.57
C ILE A 11 20.69 -13.72 11.20
N PHE A 12 20.67 -12.53 11.79
CA PHE A 12 21.59 -11.43 11.42
C PHE A 12 22.98 -11.48 12.06
N ILE A 13 23.31 -12.51 12.86
CA ILE A 13 24.63 -12.64 13.49
C ILE A 13 25.73 -13.05 12.47
N SER A 14 25.42 -13.43 11.22
CA SER A 14 26.41 -14.02 10.31
C SER A 14 26.63 -13.33 8.95
N ILE A 15 26.14 -12.11 8.69
CA ILE A 15 26.18 -11.53 7.32
C ILE A 15 27.26 -10.45 7.13
N SER A 16 27.93 -10.00 8.21
CA SER A 16 29.06 -9.06 8.12
C SER A 16 30.30 -9.62 7.41
N SER A 17 30.31 -10.89 7.04
CA SER A 17 31.39 -11.56 6.28
C SER A 17 30.98 -12.05 4.87
N CYS A 18 29.77 -11.75 4.38
CA CYS A 18 29.25 -12.29 3.12
C CYS A 18 29.58 -11.50 1.84
N SER A 19 30.66 -10.69 1.82
CA SER A 19 31.19 -10.18 0.53
C SER A 19 31.84 -11.28 -0.34
N LEU A 20 31.94 -12.51 0.17
CA LEU A 20 32.56 -13.66 -0.50
C LEU A 20 31.67 -14.90 -0.66
N ILE A 21 30.41 -14.85 -0.20
CA ILE A 21 29.47 -15.98 -0.32
C ILE A 21 28.27 -15.49 -1.10
N GLY A 22 28.31 -15.62 -2.43
CA GLY A 22 27.14 -15.39 -3.28
C GLY A 22 25.96 -16.19 -2.71
N ILE A 23 24.92 -15.49 -2.28
CA ILE A 23 23.76 -16.13 -1.67
C ILE A 23 23.01 -16.73 -2.85
N ASN A 24 23.24 -18.02 -3.10
CA ASN A 24 22.47 -18.73 -4.10
C ASN A 24 21.02 -18.84 -3.63
N LEU A 25 20.22 -17.84 -3.97
CA LEU A 25 18.80 -17.73 -3.65
C LEU A 25 18.05 -18.86 -4.35
N LYS A 26 17.97 -20.03 -3.70
CA LYS A 26 17.13 -21.15 -4.16
C LYS A 26 15.68 -20.81 -3.89
N HIS A 27 15.08 -20.02 -4.77
CA HIS A 27 13.65 -19.74 -4.74
C HIS A 27 12.87 -21.02 -5.02
N LYS A 28 12.05 -21.44 -4.06
CA LYS A 28 11.17 -22.60 -4.21
C LYS A 28 9.78 -22.12 -4.56
N THR A 29 9.37 -22.33 -5.81
CA THR A 29 7.95 -22.27 -6.15
C THR A 29 7.29 -23.58 -5.72
N PRO A 30 6.24 -23.56 -4.87
CA PRO A 30 5.52 -24.77 -4.50
C PRO A 30 5.01 -25.52 -5.74
N ALA A 31 5.00 -26.86 -5.71
CA ALA A 31 4.53 -27.67 -6.83
C ALA A 31 3.08 -27.35 -7.23
N HIS A 32 2.24 -26.98 -6.25
CA HIS A 32 0.85 -26.62 -6.47
C HIS A 32 0.57 -25.17 -6.06
N ALA A 33 -0.19 -24.47 -6.91
CA ALA A 33 -0.71 -23.15 -6.58
C ALA A 33 -1.68 -23.22 -5.38
N SER A 34 -1.69 -22.19 -4.55
CA SER A 34 -2.68 -22.06 -3.49
C SER A 34 -4.01 -21.61 -4.08
N LYS A 35 -5.12 -22.24 -3.65
CA LYS A 35 -6.46 -21.85 -4.09
C LYS A 35 -6.85 -20.49 -3.50
N TYR A 36 -7.64 -19.73 -4.25
CA TYR A 36 -8.40 -18.61 -3.68
C TYR A 36 -9.49 -19.14 -2.73
N PRO A 37 -9.85 -18.39 -1.69
CA PRO A 37 -11.03 -18.74 -0.90
C PRO A 37 -12.28 -18.71 -1.77
N LYS A 38 -13.35 -19.38 -1.34
CA LYS A 38 -14.65 -19.24 -1.98
C LYS A 38 -15.20 -17.85 -1.64
N PHE A 39 -15.34 -17.00 -2.65
CA PHE A 39 -15.92 -15.67 -2.48
C PHE A 39 -17.42 -15.77 -2.19
N THR A 40 -17.87 -14.91 -1.30
CA THR A 40 -19.26 -14.77 -0.88
C THR A 40 -19.87 -13.52 -1.51
N GLN A 41 -21.20 -13.41 -1.46
CA GLN A 41 -21.85 -12.17 -1.89
C GLN A 41 -21.37 -10.95 -1.09
N LYS A 42 -20.92 -11.10 0.16
CA LYS A 42 -20.37 -10.00 0.96
C LYS A 42 -19.10 -9.42 0.32
N ASP A 43 -18.26 -10.27 -0.26
CA ASP A 43 -17.01 -9.86 -0.90
C ASP A 43 -17.31 -9.06 -2.18
N SER A 44 -18.25 -9.54 -3.00
CA SER A 44 -18.68 -8.83 -4.21
C SER A 44 -19.45 -7.54 -3.90
N LEU A 45 -20.21 -7.46 -2.80
CA LEU A 45 -20.98 -6.25 -2.48
C LEU A 45 -20.13 -5.01 -2.26
N VAL A 46 -18.87 -5.17 -1.86
CA VAL A 46 -17.89 -4.08 -1.67
C VAL A 46 -16.90 -4.03 -2.84
N GLY A 47 -16.56 -5.17 -3.44
CA GLY A 47 -15.56 -5.24 -4.52
C GLY A 47 -16.10 -5.02 -5.93
N TYR A 48 -17.41 -5.18 -6.17
CA TYR A 48 -18.03 -4.99 -7.48
C TYR A 48 -18.84 -3.69 -7.55
N LEU A 49 -18.66 -2.95 -8.64
CA LEU A 49 -19.37 -1.72 -8.90
C LEU A 49 -20.71 -1.98 -9.62
N SER A 50 -21.72 -2.45 -8.88
CA SER A 50 -23.09 -2.67 -9.41
C SER A 50 -23.75 -1.38 -9.90
N GLU A 51 -24.79 -1.48 -10.74
CA GLU A 51 -25.55 -0.32 -11.25
C GLU A 51 -26.02 0.63 -10.13
N ASP A 52 -26.64 0.08 -9.07
CA ASP A 52 -27.09 0.85 -7.88
C ASP A 52 -25.95 1.58 -7.15
N ARG A 53 -24.70 1.16 -7.34
CA ARG A 53 -23.50 1.78 -6.74
C ARG A 53 -22.83 2.73 -7.73
N ALA A 54 -22.82 2.38 -9.01
CA ALA A 54 -22.18 3.12 -10.09
C ALA A 54 -22.95 4.40 -10.44
N CYS A 55 -24.27 4.45 -10.21
CA CYS A 55 -25.16 5.53 -10.62
C CYS A 55 -24.93 6.90 -9.96
N PHE A 56 -24.05 7.00 -8.95
CA PHE A 56 -23.69 8.27 -8.30
C PHE A 56 -22.20 8.37 -7.93
N LYS A 57 -21.70 9.61 -7.86
CA LYS A 57 -20.37 9.95 -7.32
C LYS A 57 -20.54 10.81 -6.05
N PRO A 58 -20.14 10.33 -4.85
CA PRO A 58 -19.99 11.22 -3.70
C PRO A 58 -18.80 12.15 -3.93
N TYR A 59 -18.99 13.45 -3.74
CA TYR A 59 -17.93 14.45 -3.90
C TYR A 59 -17.56 15.14 -2.58
N TYR A 60 -18.43 15.10 -1.57
CA TYR A 60 -18.14 15.62 -0.25
C TYR A 60 -18.90 14.86 0.84
N TYR A 61 -18.25 14.68 1.99
CA TYR A 61 -18.88 14.15 3.20
C TYR A 61 -18.69 15.12 4.36
N ASP A 62 -19.78 15.33 5.11
CA ASP A 62 -19.75 15.96 6.42
C ASP A 62 -20.17 14.89 7.45
N LEU A 63 -19.22 14.46 8.27
CA LEU A 63 -19.36 13.32 9.17
C LEU A 63 -19.18 13.76 10.61
N THR A 64 -20.24 13.65 11.41
CA THR A 64 -20.18 13.83 12.86
C THR A 64 -20.21 12.48 13.57
N VAL A 65 -19.29 12.25 14.49
CA VAL A 65 -19.24 11.05 15.33
C VAL A 65 -19.02 11.42 16.79
N ASP A 66 -19.98 11.02 17.63
CA ASP A 66 -19.87 11.09 19.08
C ASP A 66 -19.45 9.73 19.66
N PHE A 67 -18.33 9.72 20.39
CA PHE A 67 -17.77 8.53 21.01
C PHE A 67 -18.21 8.39 22.47
N ASN A 68 -18.73 7.21 22.80
CA ASN A 68 -18.82 6.72 24.16
C ASN A 68 -17.77 5.61 24.36
N ILE A 69 -16.60 6.00 24.86
CA ILE A 69 -15.45 5.12 25.04
C ILE A 69 -15.74 4.01 26.05
N GLU A 70 -16.44 4.34 27.15
CA GLU A 70 -16.75 3.37 28.21
C GLU A 70 -17.68 2.26 27.69
N GLN A 71 -18.72 2.65 26.95
CA GLN A 71 -19.67 1.71 26.36
C GLN A 71 -19.19 1.10 25.04
N LYS A 72 -18.04 1.54 24.52
CA LYS A 72 -17.46 1.17 23.23
C LYS A 72 -18.49 1.31 22.11
N SER A 73 -19.17 2.46 22.08
CA SER A 73 -20.22 2.77 21.12
C SER A 73 -20.02 4.14 20.49
N ILE A 74 -20.67 4.33 19.35
CA ILE A 74 -20.72 5.60 18.63
C ILE A 74 -22.16 5.95 18.28
N ASP A 75 -22.42 7.25 18.20
CA ASP A 75 -23.58 7.81 17.52
C ASP A 75 -23.05 8.75 16.42
N GLY A 76 -23.67 8.72 15.26
CA GLY A 76 -23.16 9.49 14.13
C GLY A 76 -24.24 10.03 13.20
N VAL A 77 -23.86 11.08 12.49
CA VAL A 77 -24.62 11.69 11.40
C VAL A 77 -23.66 11.84 10.23
N ALA A 78 -24.01 11.25 9.09
CA ALA A 78 -23.27 11.42 7.85
C ALA A 78 -24.14 12.16 6.83
N LYS A 79 -23.67 13.30 6.36
CA LYS A 79 -24.24 14.01 5.22
C LYS A 79 -23.39 13.71 3.99
N ILE A 80 -24.01 13.06 3.01
CA ILE A 80 -23.37 12.63 1.77
C ILE A 80 -23.82 13.57 0.66
N HIS A 81 -22.89 14.37 0.16
CA HIS A 81 -23.11 15.19 -1.01
C HIS A 81 -22.69 14.39 -2.25
N LEU A 82 -23.63 14.16 -3.16
CA LEU A 82 -23.41 13.30 -4.32
C LEU A 82 -23.99 13.89 -5.60
N LEU A 83 -23.36 13.51 -6.71
CA LEU A 83 -23.77 13.79 -8.08
C LEU A 83 -24.33 12.51 -8.70
N ALA A 84 -25.53 12.59 -9.28
CA ALA A 84 -26.09 11.51 -10.10
C ALA A 84 -25.33 11.42 -11.44
N VAL A 85 -24.67 10.30 -11.70
CA VAL A 85 -23.96 10.02 -12.98
C VAL A 85 -24.76 9.14 -13.93
N HIS A 86 -25.86 8.56 -13.44
CA HIS A 86 -26.95 7.96 -14.20
C HIS A 86 -28.28 8.33 -13.53
N SER A 87 -29.41 8.21 -14.23
CA SER A 87 -30.71 8.28 -13.57
C SER A 87 -30.95 7.04 -12.71
N PHE A 88 -31.51 7.20 -11.51
CA PHE A 88 -31.75 6.08 -10.60
C PHE A 88 -32.99 6.29 -9.72
N SER A 89 -33.59 5.19 -9.24
CA SER A 89 -34.59 5.21 -8.17
C SER A 89 -34.06 4.59 -6.87
N THR A 90 -32.92 3.91 -6.94
CA THR A 90 -32.28 3.24 -5.81
C THR A 90 -30.78 3.45 -5.88
N ILE A 91 -30.15 3.63 -4.73
CA ILE A 91 -28.69 3.61 -4.61
C ILE A 91 -28.24 2.55 -3.59
N LEU A 92 -27.01 2.07 -3.74
CA LEU A 92 -26.35 1.17 -2.80
C LEU A 92 -25.25 1.89 -1.99
N LEU A 93 -25.46 1.98 -0.68
CA LEU A 93 -24.47 2.39 0.31
C LEU A 93 -24.05 1.18 1.17
N ASN A 94 -23.06 1.35 2.04
CA ASN A 94 -22.66 0.35 3.02
C ASN A 94 -22.62 0.92 4.43
N LEU A 95 -23.05 0.12 5.39
CA LEU A 95 -22.81 0.31 6.82
C LEU A 95 -22.77 -1.07 7.49
N ASN A 96 -21.76 -1.30 8.32
CA ASN A 96 -21.58 -2.57 9.02
C ASN A 96 -22.80 -2.93 9.87
N GLU A 97 -23.14 -4.22 9.96
CA GLU A 97 -24.33 -4.73 10.67
C GLU A 97 -24.32 -4.51 12.18
N HIS A 98 -23.13 -4.22 12.74
CA HIS A 98 -22.96 -3.81 14.13
C HIS A 98 -23.52 -2.41 14.43
N LEU A 99 -23.82 -1.61 13.40
CA LEU A 99 -24.36 -0.27 13.51
C LEU A 99 -25.77 -0.20 12.93
N LYS A 100 -26.68 0.41 13.70
CA LYS A 100 -28.09 0.57 13.33
C LYS A 100 -28.28 1.90 12.63
N VAL A 101 -28.97 1.87 11.49
CA VAL A 101 -29.51 3.07 10.84
C VAL A 101 -30.74 3.50 11.61
N LYS A 102 -30.79 4.76 12.05
CA LYS A 102 -31.94 5.38 12.72
C LYS A 102 -32.85 6.09 11.72
N SER A 103 -32.27 6.79 10.75
CA SER A 103 -32.99 7.47 9.67
C SER A 103 -32.08 7.66 8.45
N ILE A 104 -32.69 7.69 7.26
CA ILE A 104 -32.06 8.16 6.02
C ILE A 104 -33.00 9.22 5.45
N ARG A 105 -32.51 10.43 5.22
CA ARG A 105 -33.32 11.57 4.79
C ARG A 105 -32.80 12.22 3.53
N TYR A 106 -33.73 12.63 2.68
CA TYR A 106 -33.49 13.43 1.48
C TYR A 106 -34.58 14.50 1.37
N ASN A 107 -34.19 15.77 1.21
CA ASN A 107 -35.11 16.92 1.16
C ASN A 107 -36.12 16.95 2.34
N GLY A 108 -35.66 16.55 3.54
CA GLY A 108 -36.49 16.50 4.75
C GLY A 108 -37.45 15.31 4.83
N LEU A 109 -37.52 14.45 3.80
CA LEU A 109 -38.34 13.24 3.79
C LEU A 109 -37.53 12.03 4.23
N ASP A 110 -38.12 11.18 5.07
CA ASP A 110 -37.55 9.88 5.42
C ASP A 110 -37.66 8.92 4.23
N LEU A 111 -36.54 8.28 3.88
CA LEU A 111 -36.44 7.30 2.81
C LEU A 111 -36.56 5.88 3.36
N THR A 112 -37.16 5.00 2.56
CA THR A 112 -37.16 3.56 2.83
C THR A 112 -35.84 2.94 2.38
N PHE A 113 -35.41 1.91 3.09
CA PHE A 113 -34.22 1.16 2.70
C PHE A 113 -34.36 -0.33 3.03
N ARG A 114 -33.66 -1.16 2.27
CA ARG A 114 -33.48 -2.59 2.55
C ARG A 114 -32.01 -2.88 2.83
N ARG A 115 -31.75 -3.76 3.79
CA ARG A 115 -30.39 -4.14 4.22
C ARG A 115 -30.08 -5.58 3.86
N LYS A 116 -28.87 -5.84 3.40
CA LYS A 116 -28.28 -7.18 3.30
C LYS A 116 -26.78 -7.13 3.59
N TYR A 117 -26.34 -7.84 4.63
CA TYR A 117 -24.97 -7.73 5.16
C TYR A 117 -24.63 -6.26 5.48
N THR A 118 -23.58 -5.72 4.85
CA THR A 118 -23.22 -4.31 4.95
C THR A 118 -24.00 -3.42 3.99
N GLY A 119 -24.62 -3.98 2.94
CA GLY A 119 -25.29 -3.21 1.89
C GLY A 119 -26.62 -2.60 2.35
N LEU A 120 -26.83 -1.34 2.01
CA LEU A 120 -28.03 -0.54 2.22
C LEU A 120 -28.54 -0.04 0.88
N TRP A 121 -29.63 -0.61 0.38
CA TRP A 121 -30.31 -0.09 -0.80
C TRP A 121 -31.34 0.92 -0.35
N VAL A 122 -31.17 2.16 -0.76
CA VAL A 122 -32.00 3.30 -0.38
C VAL A 122 -32.87 3.67 -1.56
N ASP A 123 -34.19 3.66 -1.36
CA ASP A 123 -35.16 3.90 -2.42
C ASP A 123 -35.66 5.35 -2.36
N PHE A 124 -35.72 5.99 -3.53
CA PHE A 124 -36.23 7.35 -3.70
C PHE A 124 -37.68 7.32 -4.19
N PRO A 125 -38.56 8.18 -3.68
CA PRO A 125 -39.98 8.19 -4.06
C PRO A 125 -40.20 8.60 -5.52
N THR A 126 -39.28 9.37 -6.08
CA THR A 126 -39.25 9.77 -7.49
C THR A 126 -37.86 9.51 -8.06
N PRO A 127 -37.74 9.04 -9.30
CA PRO A 127 -36.44 8.85 -9.95
C PRO A 127 -35.62 10.14 -9.93
N ILE A 128 -34.34 10.01 -9.56
CA ILE A 128 -33.36 11.07 -9.61
C ILE A 128 -32.78 11.14 -11.02
N ALA A 129 -32.79 12.33 -11.62
CA ALA A 129 -32.28 12.54 -12.97
C ALA A 129 -30.73 12.60 -13.00
N LEU A 130 -30.15 12.18 -14.12
CA LEU A 130 -28.73 12.38 -14.44
C LEU A 130 -28.32 13.86 -14.20
N GLY A 131 -27.17 14.07 -13.57
CA GLY A 131 -26.63 15.41 -13.30
C GLY A 131 -27.19 16.10 -12.05
N SER A 132 -28.16 15.49 -11.35
CA SER A 132 -28.71 16.05 -10.11
C SER A 132 -27.68 16.03 -8.98
N ASN A 133 -27.63 17.10 -8.18
CA ASN A 133 -26.90 17.14 -6.91
C ASN A 133 -27.86 16.84 -5.75
N LEU A 134 -27.43 15.99 -4.82
CA LEU A 134 -28.24 15.54 -3.69
C LEU A 134 -27.43 15.60 -2.41
N ILE A 135 -28.15 15.80 -1.30
CA ILE A 135 -27.62 15.65 0.05
C ILE A 135 -28.47 14.59 0.75
N LEU A 136 -27.84 13.47 1.10
CA LEU A 136 -28.44 12.44 1.95
C LEU A 136 -27.94 12.61 3.37
N GLU A 137 -28.84 12.69 4.34
CA GLU A 137 -28.49 12.69 5.76
C GLU A 137 -28.82 11.34 6.37
N ILE A 138 -27.83 10.68 6.98
CA ILE A 138 -27.98 9.37 7.60
C ILE A 138 -27.60 9.47 9.07
N THR A 139 -28.57 9.22 9.94
CA THR A 139 -28.34 9.11 11.39
C THR A 139 -28.20 7.64 11.76
N TYR A 140 -27.16 7.30 12.51
CA TYR A 140 -26.84 5.92 12.87
C TYR A 140 -26.18 5.83 14.25
N GLY A 141 -25.99 4.63 14.75
CA GLY A 141 -25.24 4.41 15.99
C GLY A 141 -25.23 2.95 16.43
N GLY A 142 -24.41 2.64 17.43
CA GLY A 142 -24.27 1.30 17.99
C GLY A 142 -22.86 0.99 18.46
N LYS A 143 -22.58 -0.30 18.67
CA LYS A 143 -21.26 -0.79 19.08
C LYS A 143 -20.53 -1.33 17.86
N PRO A 144 -19.58 -0.58 17.29
CA PRO A 144 -18.92 -0.98 16.06
C PRO A 144 -18.10 -2.27 16.27
N LEU A 145 -17.77 -2.93 15.15
CA LEU A 145 -16.95 -4.14 15.19
C LEU A 145 -15.57 -3.84 15.80
N VAL A 146 -15.19 -4.62 16.80
CA VAL A 146 -13.87 -4.53 17.44
C VAL A 146 -12.85 -5.35 16.63
N ALA A 147 -11.71 -4.73 16.31
CA ALA A 147 -10.63 -5.37 15.58
C ALA A 147 -10.10 -6.58 16.35
N LYS A 148 -9.98 -7.72 15.66
CA LYS A 148 -9.37 -8.94 16.25
C LYS A 148 -7.85 -8.85 16.26
N ARG A 149 -7.27 -8.25 15.23
CA ARG A 149 -5.82 -8.18 15.02
C ARG A 149 -5.45 -6.94 14.19
N PRO A 150 -5.60 -5.73 14.75
CA PRO A 150 -5.32 -4.50 14.01
C PRO A 150 -3.83 -4.41 13.61
N PRO A 151 -3.51 -3.85 12.42
CA PRO A 151 -4.46 -3.38 11.40
C PRO A 151 -5.06 -4.51 10.53
N TRP A 152 -4.41 -5.68 10.47
CA TRP A 152 -4.69 -6.77 9.52
C TRP A 152 -6.08 -7.43 9.59
N GLU A 153 -6.68 -7.47 10.77
CA GLU A 153 -8.10 -7.80 10.94
C GLU A 153 -8.77 -6.59 11.58
N GLY A 154 -9.15 -5.66 10.70
CA GLY A 154 -9.59 -4.30 10.99
C GLY A 154 -10.87 -4.19 11.84
N GLY A 155 -11.18 -2.94 12.21
CA GLY A 155 -12.21 -2.58 13.18
C GLY A 155 -11.72 -1.53 14.17
N PHE A 156 -12.54 -1.25 15.17
CA PHE A 156 -12.16 -0.38 16.28
C PHE A 156 -11.16 -1.05 17.21
N VAL A 157 -10.21 -0.26 17.69
CA VAL A 157 -9.26 -0.65 18.72
C VAL A 157 -9.56 0.14 19.97
N TRP A 158 -10.18 -0.50 20.96
CA TRP A 158 -10.49 0.11 22.27
C TRP A 158 -9.45 -0.32 23.31
N LYS A 159 -8.29 0.33 23.33
CA LYS A 159 -7.22 0.05 24.29
C LYS A 159 -7.14 1.11 25.39
N LYS A 160 -6.34 0.78 26.39
CA LYS A 160 -5.79 1.75 27.34
C LYS A 160 -4.28 1.82 27.14
N ASP A 161 -3.72 3.01 27.31
CA ASP A 161 -2.27 3.22 27.29
C ASP A 161 -1.61 2.70 28.59
N LYS A 162 -0.30 2.95 28.78
CA LYS A 162 0.42 2.47 29.97
C LYS A 162 -0.07 3.12 31.27
N GLU A 163 -0.55 4.37 31.19
CA GLU A 163 -1.10 5.18 32.29
C GLU A 163 -2.61 4.94 32.49
N LYS A 164 -3.18 3.95 31.79
CA LYS A 164 -4.60 3.55 31.85
C LYS A 164 -5.57 4.56 31.23
N ASN A 165 -5.10 5.56 30.50
CA ASN A 165 -5.97 6.45 29.73
C ASN A 165 -6.53 5.72 28.50
N PRO A 166 -7.72 6.11 28.01
CA PRO A 166 -8.21 5.65 26.72
C PRO A 166 -7.20 5.88 25.59
N TRP A 167 -7.00 4.86 24.77
CA TRP A 167 -6.19 4.94 23.56
C TRP A 167 -6.92 4.17 22.45
N VAL A 168 -7.59 4.92 21.60
CA VAL A 168 -8.58 4.41 20.65
C VAL A 168 -8.17 4.77 19.24
N GLY A 169 -8.42 3.88 18.29
CA GLY A 169 -8.31 4.17 16.87
C GLY A 169 -9.10 3.18 16.03
N VAL A 170 -9.04 3.34 14.71
CA VAL A 170 -9.71 2.45 13.76
C VAL A 170 -8.76 2.09 12.62
N ALA A 171 -8.83 0.85 12.13
CA ALA A 171 -8.14 0.40 10.93
C ALA A 171 -9.17 -0.25 10.01
N CYS A 172 -9.30 0.26 8.78
CA CYS A 172 -10.42 -0.08 7.89
C CYS A 172 -10.01 -0.73 6.58
N GLU A 173 -8.73 -0.81 6.24
CA GLU A 173 -8.27 -1.40 4.98
C GLU A 173 -8.81 -2.82 4.81
N GLN A 174 -9.19 -3.15 3.58
CA GLN A 174 -9.89 -4.36 3.17
C GLN A 174 -11.30 -4.53 3.76
N VAL A 175 -11.49 -4.38 5.06
CA VAL A 175 -12.81 -4.58 5.70
C VAL A 175 -13.81 -3.51 5.27
N GLY A 176 -13.30 -2.31 4.97
CA GLY A 176 -14.03 -1.16 4.48
C GLY A 176 -14.37 -0.16 5.58
N ALA A 177 -14.48 1.11 5.19
CA ALA A 177 -14.82 2.21 6.09
C ALA A 177 -16.28 2.13 6.61
N ASN A 178 -17.10 1.26 6.00
CA ASN A 178 -18.44 0.91 6.48
C ASN A 178 -18.47 0.43 7.94
N LEU A 179 -17.31 0.06 8.50
CA LEU A 179 -17.13 -0.29 9.91
C LEU A 179 -17.64 0.75 10.90
N TRP A 180 -17.65 2.03 10.52
CA TRP A 180 -17.89 3.12 11.46
C TRP A 180 -18.73 4.29 10.94
N TRP A 181 -19.03 4.32 9.64
CA TRP A 181 -19.91 5.33 9.04
C TRP A 181 -20.53 4.83 7.73
N PRO A 182 -21.70 5.37 7.32
CA PRO A 182 -22.36 4.97 6.09
C PRO A 182 -21.78 5.72 4.88
N LEU A 183 -21.49 4.99 3.80
CA LEU A 183 -20.80 5.55 2.64
C LEU A 183 -20.95 4.68 1.37
N LYS A 184 -20.50 5.20 0.22
CA LYS A 184 -20.19 4.37 -0.96
C LYS A 184 -18.86 3.67 -0.75
N ASP A 185 -18.87 2.49 -0.13
CA ASP A 185 -17.63 1.78 0.25
C ASP A 185 -17.13 0.93 -0.92
N HIS A 186 -16.36 1.55 -1.81
CA HIS A 186 -15.68 0.93 -2.95
C HIS A 186 -14.41 1.72 -3.22
N LEU A 187 -13.32 1.06 -3.62
CA LEU A 187 -12.01 1.73 -3.73
C LEU A 187 -11.99 2.88 -4.75
N THR A 188 -12.84 2.83 -5.77
CA THR A 188 -12.98 3.94 -6.73
C THR A 188 -13.75 5.15 -6.20
N ALA A 189 -14.27 5.11 -4.98
CA ALA A 189 -15.02 6.19 -4.37
C ALA A 189 -14.08 7.09 -3.56
N GLU A 190 -13.52 8.10 -4.22
CA GLU A 190 -12.71 9.14 -3.58
C GLU A 190 -13.48 10.46 -3.62
N PRO A 191 -14.14 10.87 -2.52
CA PRO A 191 -14.73 12.22 -2.44
C PRO A 191 -13.63 13.27 -2.59
N ASP A 192 -13.98 14.41 -3.17
CA ASP A 192 -13.03 15.50 -3.44
C ASP A 192 -12.55 16.17 -2.13
N SER A 193 -13.36 16.09 -1.06
CA SER A 193 -13.03 16.55 0.29
C SER A 193 -13.93 15.89 1.36
N ILE A 194 -13.51 15.96 2.63
CA ILE A 194 -14.30 15.49 3.78
C ILE A 194 -14.13 16.45 4.94
N THR A 195 -15.22 16.78 5.64
CA THR A 195 -15.17 17.37 6.98
C THR A 195 -15.61 16.35 8.01
N THR A 196 -14.84 16.21 9.09
CA THR A 196 -15.16 15.31 10.19
C THR A 196 -15.24 16.05 11.51
N HIS A 197 -16.28 15.79 12.29
CA HIS A 197 -16.50 16.32 13.63
C HIS A 197 -16.44 15.16 14.64
N PHE A 198 -15.35 15.07 15.41
CA PHE A 198 -15.15 14.02 16.38
C PHE A 198 -15.37 14.54 17.80
N ILE A 199 -16.42 14.04 18.44
CA ILE A 199 -16.81 14.44 19.81
C ILE A 199 -16.34 13.37 20.78
N VAL A 200 -15.40 13.74 21.65
CA VAL A 200 -14.72 12.82 22.58
C VAL A 200 -14.83 13.30 24.03
N PRO A 201 -14.69 12.42 25.03
CA PRO A 201 -14.67 12.82 26.44
C PRO A 201 -13.66 13.94 26.71
N LYS A 202 -14.04 14.89 27.58
CA LYS A 202 -13.20 16.03 27.93
C LYS A 202 -11.83 15.59 28.45
N GLY A 203 -10.79 16.30 28.02
CA GLY A 203 -9.41 16.00 28.38
C GLY A 203 -8.72 14.94 27.51
N LEU A 204 -9.40 14.38 26.51
CA LEU A 204 -8.77 13.61 25.45
C LEU A 204 -8.59 14.47 24.19
N THR A 205 -7.57 14.13 23.41
CA THR A 205 -7.32 14.72 22.09
C THR A 205 -7.76 13.72 21.02
N CYS A 206 -8.44 14.20 19.98
CA CYS A 206 -8.69 13.43 18.77
C CYS A 206 -7.82 13.97 17.63
N VAL A 207 -7.03 13.11 16.99
CA VAL A 207 -6.22 13.42 15.81
C VAL A 207 -6.79 12.66 14.61
N SER A 208 -6.97 13.34 13.48
CA SER A 208 -7.49 12.75 12.24
C SER A 208 -6.82 13.35 11.00
N ASN A 209 -7.22 12.88 9.82
CA ASN A 209 -6.79 13.32 8.49
C ASN A 209 -7.09 14.82 8.27
N GLY A 210 -6.41 15.47 7.32
CA GLY A 210 -6.72 16.84 6.94
C GLY A 210 -6.25 17.88 7.95
N LYS A 211 -6.63 19.15 7.81
CA LYS A 211 -6.26 20.19 8.76
C LYS A 211 -7.26 20.29 9.92
N LEU A 212 -6.77 20.49 11.16
CA LEU A 212 -7.65 20.86 12.28
C LEU A 212 -8.12 22.31 12.06
N ILE A 213 -9.42 22.51 11.86
CA ILE A 213 -9.99 23.84 11.55
C ILE A 213 -10.79 24.43 12.71
N ASN A 214 -11.25 23.61 13.65
CA ASN A 214 -11.98 24.08 14.83
C ASN A 214 -11.87 23.08 15.99
N GLN A 215 -11.83 23.61 17.22
CA GLN A 215 -11.90 22.85 18.46
C GLN A 215 -12.78 23.60 19.45
N ASN A 216 -13.84 22.96 19.94
CA ASN A 216 -14.77 23.58 20.89
C ASN A 216 -15.34 22.56 21.87
N GLU A 217 -15.89 23.04 22.99
CA GLU A 217 -16.66 22.19 23.89
C GLU A 217 -18.12 22.06 23.40
N ILE A 218 -18.70 20.88 23.54
CA ILE A 218 -20.11 20.59 23.26
C ILE A 218 -20.62 19.56 24.26
N ASN A 219 -21.69 19.86 24.99
CA ASN A 219 -22.32 18.95 25.97
C ASN A 219 -21.33 18.28 26.95
N GLY A 220 -20.35 19.04 27.46
CA GLY A 220 -19.33 18.53 28.39
C GLY A 220 -18.26 17.63 27.76
N LYS A 221 -18.23 17.52 26.43
CA LYS A 221 -17.23 16.83 25.62
C LYS A 221 -16.43 17.83 24.79
N THR A 222 -15.32 17.39 24.20
CA THR A 222 -14.51 18.20 23.27
C THR A 222 -14.78 17.72 21.85
N CYS A 223 -15.14 18.64 20.95
CA CYS A 223 -15.31 18.40 19.53
C CYS A 223 -14.07 18.88 18.76
N PHE A 224 -13.49 18.01 17.95
CA PHE A 224 -12.41 18.33 17.02
C PHE A 224 -12.95 18.27 15.59
N THR A 225 -12.85 19.38 14.86
CA THR A 225 -13.27 19.46 13.46
C THR A 225 -12.06 19.48 12.55
N TYR A 226 -11.95 18.45 11.71
CA TYR A 226 -10.92 18.33 10.68
C TYR A 226 -11.52 18.51 9.29
N HIS A 227 -10.73 19.04 8.36
CA HIS A 227 -11.09 19.15 6.95
C HIS A 227 -9.96 18.61 6.06
N VAL A 228 -10.28 17.58 5.28
CA VAL A 228 -9.43 17.02 4.22
C VAL A 228 -9.75 17.77 2.93
N SER A 229 -8.75 18.46 2.35
CA SER A 229 -8.93 19.32 1.17
C SER A 229 -8.53 18.66 -0.15
N TYR A 230 -8.07 17.40 -0.10
CA TYR A 230 -7.72 16.57 -1.25
C TYR A 230 -8.67 15.37 -1.38
N PRO A 231 -8.73 14.75 -2.57
CA PRO A 231 -9.31 13.43 -2.70
C PRO A 231 -8.69 12.44 -1.71
N ILE A 232 -9.53 11.58 -1.14
CA ILE A 232 -9.11 10.60 -0.14
C ILE A 232 -9.87 9.30 -0.36
N ASN A 233 -9.15 8.18 -0.43
CA ASN A 233 -9.79 6.88 -0.41
C ASN A 233 -10.51 6.66 0.92
N THR A 234 -11.74 6.18 0.92
CA THR A 234 -12.55 6.15 2.14
C THR A 234 -11.98 5.24 3.23
N TYR A 235 -11.19 4.22 2.88
CA TYR A 235 -10.51 3.39 3.90
C TYR A 235 -9.44 4.16 4.69
N ASN A 236 -8.90 5.25 4.13
CA ASN A 236 -7.88 6.10 4.76
C ASN A 236 -8.44 7.05 5.82
N VAL A 237 -9.75 7.28 5.83
CA VAL A 237 -10.40 8.15 6.83
C VAL A 237 -10.34 7.46 8.19
N THR A 238 -9.72 8.14 9.16
CA THR A 238 -9.38 7.57 10.46
C THR A 238 -9.55 8.57 11.60
N PHE A 239 -9.35 8.09 12.82
CA PHE A 239 -9.17 8.91 14.01
C PHE A 239 -8.27 8.17 15.01
N TYR A 240 -7.58 8.95 15.84
CA TYR A 240 -6.87 8.47 17.02
C TYR A 240 -7.27 9.31 18.22
N ILE A 241 -7.71 8.66 19.29
CA ILE A 241 -8.16 9.33 20.51
C ILE A 241 -7.25 8.90 21.65
N GLY A 242 -6.68 9.85 22.36
CA GLY A 242 -5.75 9.59 23.46
C GLY A 242 -5.28 10.84 24.17
N LYS A 243 -4.34 10.64 25.09
CA LYS A 243 -3.59 11.72 25.75
C LYS A 243 -2.34 12.02 24.92
N PHE A 244 -2.51 12.87 23.92
CA PHE A 244 -1.44 13.24 23.01
C PHE A 244 -0.85 14.60 23.36
N GLU A 245 0.47 14.68 23.31
CA GLU A 245 1.17 15.95 23.16
C GLU A 245 1.36 16.26 21.66
N HIS A 246 1.67 17.51 21.34
CA HIS A 246 1.94 17.94 19.97
C HIS A 246 3.28 18.67 19.88
N PHE A 247 4.09 18.27 18.89
CA PHE A 247 5.20 19.09 18.44
C PHE A 247 5.31 19.03 16.92
N SER A 248 6.09 19.94 16.34
CA SER A 248 6.32 19.97 14.90
C SER A 248 7.70 20.49 14.56
N ILE A 249 8.24 20.04 13.43
CA ILE A 249 9.53 20.50 12.91
C ILE A 249 9.36 21.19 11.57
N ASN A 250 10.22 22.18 11.29
CA ASN A 250 10.26 22.83 9.99
C ASN A 250 10.78 21.85 8.95
N TYR A 251 10.01 21.64 7.88
CA TYR A 251 10.43 20.77 6.79
C TYR A 251 11.57 21.42 6.00
N ARG A 252 11.38 22.66 5.53
CA ARG A 252 12.43 23.50 4.90
C ARG A 252 12.51 24.83 5.63
N LYS A 253 13.69 25.46 5.67
CA LYS A 253 13.91 26.72 6.42
C LYS A 253 13.09 27.89 5.84
N GLU A 254 12.78 27.86 4.55
CA GLU A 254 12.17 28.97 3.80
C GLU A 254 10.66 28.82 3.60
N ASP A 255 10.10 27.62 3.83
CA ASP A 255 8.67 27.34 3.62
C ASP A 255 7.93 27.26 4.97
N LYS A 256 6.65 27.68 4.99
CA LYS A 256 5.73 27.49 6.14
C LYS A 256 5.31 26.03 6.34
N LYS A 257 5.91 25.07 5.62
CA LYS A 257 5.59 23.64 5.67
C LYS A 257 6.20 22.98 6.91
N ARG A 258 5.38 22.23 7.64
CA ARG A 258 5.76 21.58 8.89
C ARG A 258 5.39 20.10 8.85
N LEU A 259 6.18 19.29 9.54
CA LEU A 259 5.84 17.91 9.87
C LEU A 259 5.33 17.90 11.31
N HIS A 260 4.14 17.37 11.54
CA HIS A 260 3.48 17.37 12.84
C HIS A 260 3.54 15.97 13.48
N PHE A 261 3.73 15.94 14.78
CA PHE A 261 3.88 14.69 15.53
C PHE A 261 2.98 14.71 16.75
N TYR A 262 2.32 13.59 16.98
CA TYR A 262 1.38 13.40 18.08
C TYR A 262 1.74 12.16 18.91
N PRO A 263 2.81 12.21 19.72
CA PRO A 263 3.13 11.14 20.66
C PRO A 263 2.16 11.14 21.85
N LEU A 264 2.02 10.00 22.52
CA LEU A 264 1.43 9.97 23.86
C LEU A 264 2.27 10.86 24.79
N ASP A 265 1.61 11.54 25.73
CA ASP A 265 2.21 12.58 26.57
C ASP A 265 3.53 12.17 27.24
N TYR A 266 3.57 10.99 27.83
CA TYR A 266 4.72 10.41 28.51
C TYR A 266 5.85 9.95 27.58
N ASN A 267 5.67 10.04 26.26
CA ASN A 267 6.66 9.70 25.23
C ASN A 267 7.18 10.93 24.49
N LEU A 268 6.79 12.16 24.89
CA LEU A 268 7.14 13.39 24.17
C LEU A 268 8.64 13.51 23.88
N ASP A 269 9.49 13.38 24.90
CA ASP A 269 10.95 13.53 24.74
C ASP A 269 11.52 12.47 23.80
N ARG A 270 11.10 11.21 23.97
CA ARG A 270 11.52 10.10 23.12
C ARG A 270 11.08 10.31 21.67
N ALA A 271 9.90 10.88 21.46
CA ALA A 271 9.39 11.18 20.14
C ALA A 271 10.13 12.35 19.49
N GLN A 272 10.48 13.38 20.24
CA GLN A 272 11.28 14.52 19.76
C GLN A 272 12.66 14.08 19.28
N GLU A 273 13.28 13.09 19.92
CA GLU A 273 14.54 12.50 19.45
C GLU A 273 14.34 11.56 18.26
N HIS A 274 13.29 10.73 18.27
CA HIS A 274 13.14 9.64 17.31
C HIS A 274 12.51 10.08 15.98
N PHE A 275 11.51 10.95 16.00
CA PHE A 275 10.71 11.30 14.83
C PHE A 275 11.38 12.30 13.88
N VAL A 276 12.49 12.93 14.27
CA VAL A 276 13.25 13.83 13.38
C VAL A 276 13.72 13.16 12.09
N GLN A 277 13.89 11.82 12.10
CA GLN A 277 14.23 11.03 10.92
C GLN A 277 13.18 11.12 9.81
N THR A 278 11.91 11.40 10.15
CA THR A 278 10.80 11.54 9.19
C THR A 278 11.11 12.58 8.12
N LYS A 279 11.79 13.67 8.49
CA LYS A 279 12.22 14.71 7.53
C LYS A 279 13.09 14.14 6.41
N LYS A 280 14.03 13.25 6.76
CA LYS A 280 14.92 12.61 5.80
C LYS A 280 14.16 11.67 4.88
N VAL A 281 13.18 10.92 5.42
CA VAL A 281 12.30 10.03 4.65
C VAL A 281 11.46 10.82 3.65
N VAL A 282 10.72 11.84 4.10
CA VAL A 282 9.89 12.69 3.22
C VAL A 282 10.73 13.34 2.12
N ASN A 283 11.93 13.85 2.46
CA ASN A 283 12.83 14.47 1.48
C ASN A 283 13.33 13.49 0.41
N THR A 284 13.63 12.25 0.80
CA THR A 284 14.04 11.20 -0.13
C THR A 284 12.92 10.92 -1.15
N PHE A 285 11.69 10.74 -0.69
CA PHE A 285 10.56 10.47 -1.58
C PHE A 285 10.16 11.69 -2.42
N GLU A 286 10.32 12.90 -1.90
CA GLU A 286 10.15 14.12 -2.72
C GLU A 286 11.16 14.19 -3.87
N ASN A 287 12.42 13.80 -3.64
CA ASN A 287 13.46 13.78 -4.67
C ASN A 287 13.15 12.74 -5.75
N LEU A 288 12.66 11.56 -5.35
CA LEU A 288 12.36 10.45 -6.26
C LEU A 288 11.10 10.69 -7.09
N TYR A 289 10.01 11.14 -6.45
CA TYR A 289 8.66 11.11 -7.04
C TYR A 289 8.07 12.50 -7.28
N GLY A 290 8.58 13.52 -6.60
CA GLY A 290 8.03 14.88 -6.60
C GLY A 290 7.42 15.25 -5.25
N GLU A 291 7.07 16.53 -5.10
CA GLU A 291 6.62 17.14 -3.84
C GLU A 291 5.56 16.32 -3.09
N TYR A 292 5.66 16.32 -1.76
CA TYR A 292 4.73 15.61 -0.89
C TYR A 292 3.28 15.99 -1.24
N PRO A 293 2.42 14.99 -1.48
CA PRO A 293 1.15 15.21 -2.15
C PRO A 293 0.15 16.07 -1.37
N PHE A 294 0.25 16.20 -0.06
CA PHE A 294 -0.84 16.70 0.77
C PHE A 294 -0.48 17.93 1.61
N TRP A 295 0.40 18.81 1.13
CA TRP A 295 0.84 19.97 1.93
C TRP A 295 -0.27 20.90 2.42
N ARG A 296 -1.42 21.03 1.75
CA ARG A 296 -2.56 21.83 2.27
C ARG A 296 -3.17 21.25 3.55
N ASP A 297 -3.03 19.94 3.74
CA ASP A 297 -3.61 19.18 4.85
C ASP A 297 -2.60 18.83 5.95
N GLU A 298 -1.32 19.14 5.71
CA GLU A 298 -0.17 18.94 6.62
C GLU A 298 0.16 17.45 6.84
N PHE A 299 1.46 17.13 6.96
CA PHE A 299 1.90 15.77 7.28
C PHE A 299 1.78 15.55 8.80
N LYS A 300 1.21 14.41 9.21
CA LYS A 300 1.20 14.00 10.62
C LYS A 300 1.60 12.54 10.79
N LEU A 301 2.35 12.29 11.86
CA LEU A 301 2.63 10.97 12.40
C LEU A 301 2.06 10.87 13.81
N VAL A 302 1.21 9.89 14.07
CA VAL A 302 0.40 9.78 15.28
C VAL A 302 0.71 8.48 16.02
N GLU A 303 1.03 8.55 17.31
CA GLU A 303 1.25 7.33 18.11
C GLU A 303 -0.06 6.56 18.29
N SER A 304 -0.16 5.40 17.64
CA SER A 304 -1.42 4.68 17.43
C SER A 304 -1.49 3.36 18.20
N PRO A 305 -2.69 2.87 18.56
CA PRO A 305 -2.87 1.67 19.36
C PRO A 305 -2.55 0.35 18.61
N PHE A 306 -1.94 0.42 17.42
CA PHE A 306 -1.55 -0.68 16.56
C PHE A 306 -0.24 -0.36 15.81
N ALA A 307 0.29 -1.30 15.03
CA ALA A 307 1.69 -1.26 14.59
C ALA A 307 2.03 -0.09 13.62
N GLY A 308 1.16 0.13 12.64
CA GLY A 308 1.31 1.09 11.54
C GLY A 308 0.06 1.03 10.66
N MET A 309 -0.20 2.09 9.89
CA MET A 309 -1.21 2.16 8.83
C MET A 309 -1.03 3.50 8.11
N GLU A 310 -1.14 3.50 6.79
CA GLU A 310 -0.86 4.63 5.91
C GLU A 310 -1.96 5.68 5.85
N HIS A 311 -2.80 5.83 6.87
CA HIS A 311 -3.95 6.74 6.83
C HIS A 311 -3.53 8.15 6.35
N GLN A 312 -4.00 8.53 5.15
CA GLN A 312 -3.62 9.76 4.45
C GLN A 312 -3.49 10.96 5.38
N THR A 313 -2.32 11.62 5.43
CA THR A 313 -1.98 12.78 6.28
C THR A 313 -1.99 12.55 7.81
N ALA A 314 -2.42 11.39 8.29
CA ALA A 314 -2.52 11.03 9.71
C ALA A 314 -1.98 9.62 9.96
N ILE A 315 -0.70 9.42 9.58
CA ILE A 315 -0.05 8.11 9.56
C ILE A 315 0.00 7.51 10.95
N ALA A 316 -0.41 6.25 11.07
CA ALA A 316 -0.39 5.52 12.32
C ALA A 316 1.03 5.03 12.62
N TYR A 317 1.47 5.22 13.87
CA TYR A 317 2.78 4.77 14.31
C TYR A 317 2.68 4.00 15.63
N GLY A 318 3.11 2.74 15.64
CA GLY A 318 3.17 1.94 16.87
C GLY A 318 4.35 0.98 16.93
N ASN A 319 5.46 1.34 16.28
CA ASN A 319 6.70 0.55 16.33
C ASN A 319 7.49 0.74 17.64
N GLY A 320 7.02 1.60 18.55
CA GLY A 320 7.62 1.77 19.87
C GLY A 320 9.04 2.34 19.85
N TYR A 321 9.32 3.23 18.89
CA TYR A 321 10.58 3.99 18.74
C TYR A 321 11.78 3.08 18.58
N ARG A 322 11.73 2.26 17.53
CA ARG A 322 12.75 1.27 17.21
C ARG A 322 13.19 1.40 15.76
N ASN A 323 14.45 1.75 15.58
CA ASN A 323 15.08 1.69 14.28
C ASN A 323 15.36 0.24 13.86
N THR A 324 15.42 0.03 12.56
CA THR A 324 16.01 -1.16 11.95
C THR A 324 17.53 -1.17 12.21
N TYR A 325 18.18 -2.28 11.84
CA TYR A 325 19.65 -2.37 11.83
C TYR A 325 20.31 -1.24 11.02
N TYR A 326 19.60 -0.73 10.00
CA TYR A 326 20.07 0.34 9.12
C TYR A 326 19.85 1.76 9.68
N GLY A 327 19.39 1.88 10.93
CA GLY A 327 19.31 3.18 11.61
C GLY A 327 18.07 4.03 11.27
N VAL A 328 17.10 3.47 10.55
CA VAL A 328 15.80 4.09 10.24
C VAL A 328 14.65 3.22 10.75
N ASP A 329 13.58 3.82 11.26
CA ASP A 329 12.37 3.13 11.69
C ASP A 329 11.57 2.67 10.45
N TYR A 330 11.33 1.36 10.38
CA TYR A 330 10.61 0.73 9.28
C TYR A 330 9.20 1.29 9.09
N ILE A 331 8.46 1.56 10.17
CA ILE A 331 7.08 2.08 10.06
C ILE A 331 7.10 3.53 9.56
N ILE A 332 8.06 4.34 10.00
CA ILE A 332 8.19 5.70 9.44
C ILE A 332 8.51 5.64 7.95
N LEU A 333 9.41 4.73 7.54
CA LEU A 333 9.81 4.58 6.15
C LEU A 333 8.67 4.08 5.25
N HIS A 334 8.06 2.95 5.61
CA HIS A 334 7.03 2.27 4.82
C HIS A 334 5.77 3.12 4.69
N GLU A 335 5.21 3.54 5.84
CA GLU A 335 3.92 4.22 5.87
C GLU A 335 4.00 5.63 5.26
N THR A 336 5.17 6.27 5.29
CA THR A 336 5.39 7.54 4.58
C THR A 336 5.44 7.34 3.06
N ALA A 337 5.92 6.21 2.56
CA ALA A 337 5.95 5.93 1.12
C ALA A 337 4.54 5.86 0.53
N HIS A 338 3.59 5.37 1.33
CA HIS A 338 2.19 5.26 0.94
C HIS A 338 1.49 6.61 0.69
N GLU A 339 2.03 7.71 1.19
CA GLU A 339 1.54 9.04 0.84
C GLU A 339 1.61 9.28 -0.68
N TRP A 340 2.61 8.69 -1.37
CA TRP A 340 2.66 8.63 -2.84
C TRP A 340 1.94 7.41 -3.40
N TRP A 341 2.10 6.23 -2.78
CA TRP A 341 1.65 4.92 -3.29
C TRP A 341 0.58 4.28 -2.40
N GLY A 342 -0.69 4.54 -2.64
CA GLY A 342 -1.80 4.12 -1.77
C GLY A 342 -2.78 5.25 -1.54
N ASN A 343 -2.24 6.43 -1.21
CA ASN A 343 -3.03 7.62 -0.89
C ASN A 343 -3.16 8.53 -2.11
N ALA A 344 -2.06 9.09 -2.60
CA ALA A 344 -2.12 9.98 -3.76
C ALA A 344 -2.39 9.21 -5.06
N ILE A 345 -1.93 7.98 -5.19
CA ILE A 345 -2.38 7.06 -6.24
C ILE A 345 -2.95 5.83 -5.55
N SER A 346 -4.25 5.61 -5.69
CA SER A 346 -4.92 4.45 -5.12
C SER A 346 -5.28 3.43 -6.23
N VAL A 347 -5.69 2.20 -5.88
CA VAL A 347 -6.06 1.19 -6.88
C VAL A 347 -7.57 1.13 -7.06
N LYS A 348 -8.02 0.84 -8.27
CA LYS A 348 -9.45 0.63 -8.58
C LYS A 348 -10.00 -0.63 -7.90
N ASP A 349 -9.15 -1.62 -7.68
CA ASP A 349 -9.48 -2.95 -7.18
C ASP A 349 -8.28 -3.52 -6.42
N TYR A 350 -8.52 -4.22 -5.30
CA TYR A 350 -7.48 -4.90 -4.51
C TYR A 350 -6.68 -5.95 -5.30
N ALA A 351 -7.19 -6.40 -6.45
CA ALA A 351 -6.42 -7.21 -7.38
C ALA A 351 -5.08 -6.56 -7.76
N ASP A 352 -4.97 -5.23 -7.79
CA ASP A 352 -3.74 -4.51 -8.11
C ASP A 352 -2.98 -3.98 -6.89
N ILE A 353 -3.23 -4.51 -5.69
CA ILE A 353 -2.67 -3.99 -4.42
C ILE A 353 -1.13 -3.89 -4.40
N TRP A 354 -0.43 -4.58 -5.31
CA TRP A 354 1.01 -4.41 -5.51
C TRP A 354 1.43 -2.97 -5.87
N ILE A 355 0.54 -2.17 -6.47
CA ILE A 355 0.84 -0.75 -6.75
C ILE A 355 1.00 0.02 -5.45
N HIS A 356 0.24 -0.32 -4.40
CA HIS A 356 0.43 0.26 -3.07
C HIS A 356 1.66 -0.37 -2.43
N GLU A 357 1.59 -1.68 -2.22
CA GLU A 357 2.50 -2.38 -1.33
C GLU A 357 3.86 -2.65 -1.94
N GLY A 358 3.89 -3.01 -3.22
CA GLY A 358 5.12 -3.26 -3.97
C GLY A 358 5.90 -1.98 -4.24
N MET A 359 5.23 -0.86 -4.55
CA MET A 359 5.91 0.42 -4.77
C MET A 359 6.34 1.07 -3.44
N ALA A 360 5.54 0.97 -2.37
CA ALA A 360 5.97 1.38 -1.03
C ALA A 360 7.20 0.58 -0.59
N THR A 361 7.17 -0.75 -0.70
CA THR A 361 8.31 -1.63 -0.41
C THR A 361 9.54 -1.32 -1.26
N TYR A 362 9.36 -1.02 -2.55
CA TYR A 362 10.48 -0.64 -3.41
C TYR A 362 11.08 0.72 -3.02
N SER A 363 10.26 1.64 -2.52
CA SER A 363 10.71 2.93 -2.00
C SER A 363 11.64 2.76 -0.79
N GLU A 364 11.42 1.73 0.03
CA GLU A 364 12.34 1.37 1.13
C GLU A 364 13.73 1.02 0.59
N ALA A 365 13.78 0.20 -0.45
CA ALA A 365 15.03 -0.18 -1.10
C ALA A 365 15.75 1.06 -1.67
N LEU A 366 15.03 1.91 -2.40
CA LEU A 366 15.61 3.15 -2.96
C LEU A 366 16.13 4.10 -1.88
N TYR A 367 15.45 4.19 -0.73
CA TYR A 367 15.97 4.94 0.43
C TYR A 367 17.32 4.41 0.89
N PHE A 368 17.48 3.09 1.00
CA PHE A 368 18.76 2.49 1.36
C PHE A 368 19.84 2.68 0.29
N GLU A 369 19.46 2.68 -0.98
CA GLU A 369 20.39 2.99 -2.07
C GLU A 369 20.97 4.40 -1.94
N GLU A 370 20.09 5.40 -1.75
CA GLU A 370 20.49 6.81 -1.65
C GLU A 370 21.39 7.06 -0.43
N HIS A 371 21.07 6.46 0.71
CA HIS A 371 21.73 6.79 1.98
C HIS A 371 22.84 5.83 2.39
N MET A 372 22.89 4.63 1.82
CA MET A 372 23.80 3.55 2.24
C MET A 372 24.45 2.81 1.05
N GLY A 373 24.18 3.24 -0.18
CA GLY A 373 24.81 2.74 -1.40
C GLY A 373 24.15 1.49 -2.00
N HIS A 374 24.53 1.22 -3.25
CA HIS A 374 23.91 0.18 -4.08
C HIS A 374 24.02 -1.24 -3.52
N GLN A 375 25.11 -1.57 -2.80
CA GLN A 375 25.24 -2.89 -2.20
C GLN A 375 24.21 -3.12 -1.08
N THR A 376 23.93 -2.09 -0.27
CA THR A 376 22.91 -2.18 0.79
C THR A 376 21.52 -2.35 0.18
N TYR A 377 21.23 -1.65 -0.91
CA TYR A 377 20.03 -1.83 -1.73
C TYR A 377 19.84 -3.28 -2.21
N LEU A 378 20.88 -3.88 -2.82
CA LEU A 378 20.82 -5.26 -3.28
C LEU A 378 20.66 -6.25 -2.10
N ASN A 379 21.39 -6.05 -1.00
CA ASN A 379 21.29 -6.90 0.18
C ASN A 379 19.87 -6.86 0.78
N TYR A 380 19.25 -5.68 0.81
CA TYR A 380 17.89 -5.49 1.28
C TYR A 380 16.88 -6.25 0.41
N LEU A 381 16.96 -6.08 -0.91
CA LEU A 381 16.10 -6.80 -1.84
C LEU A 381 16.34 -8.33 -1.79
N ALA A 382 17.58 -8.77 -1.62
CA ALA A 382 17.93 -10.18 -1.50
C ALA A 382 17.33 -10.80 -0.23
N TYR A 383 17.37 -10.07 0.89
CA TYR A 383 16.69 -10.47 2.12
C TYR A 383 15.17 -10.61 1.90
N TYR A 384 14.55 -9.68 1.17
CA TYR A 384 13.12 -9.73 0.85
C TYR A 384 12.79 -10.90 -0.08
N ALA A 385 13.66 -11.19 -1.04
CA ALA A 385 13.53 -12.30 -1.97
C ALA A 385 13.43 -13.67 -1.27
N LEU A 386 14.05 -13.83 -0.10
CA LEU A 386 13.96 -15.05 0.72
C LEU A 386 12.54 -15.27 1.30
N THR A 387 11.71 -14.24 1.34
CA THR A 387 10.35 -14.30 1.93
C THR A 387 9.25 -14.54 0.90
N ILE A 388 9.61 -14.58 -0.40
CA ILE A 388 8.66 -14.86 -1.48
C ILE A 388 8.12 -16.28 -1.37
N LYS A 389 6.80 -16.40 -1.52
CA LYS A 389 6.07 -17.67 -1.41
C LYS A 389 5.75 -18.29 -2.77
N ASN A 390 5.57 -17.50 -3.82
CA ASN A 390 5.17 -17.93 -5.17
C ASN A 390 3.93 -18.84 -5.18
N LYS A 391 2.98 -18.54 -4.28
CA LYS A 391 1.78 -19.34 -4.09
C LYS A 391 0.66 -18.98 -5.06
N LYS A 392 0.62 -17.72 -5.49
CA LYS A 392 -0.38 -17.11 -6.37
C LYS A 392 0.28 -16.03 -7.25
N PRO A 393 -0.33 -15.66 -8.37
CA PRO A 393 0.03 -14.42 -9.08
C PRO A 393 -0.07 -13.20 -8.16
N ILE A 394 0.67 -12.14 -8.49
CA ILE A 394 0.60 -10.87 -7.75
C ILE A 394 -0.76 -10.22 -8.00
N VAL A 395 -1.22 -10.20 -9.26
CA VAL A 395 -2.55 -9.69 -9.59
C VAL A 395 -3.61 -10.68 -9.15
N GLY A 396 -4.50 -10.21 -8.28
CA GLY A 396 -5.57 -10.98 -7.68
C GLY A 396 -6.82 -11.14 -8.56
N PRO A 397 -7.86 -11.79 -8.02
CA PRO A 397 -9.17 -11.83 -8.64
C PRO A 397 -9.84 -10.46 -8.58
N ARG A 398 -10.48 -10.07 -9.68
CA ARG A 398 -11.22 -8.80 -9.85
C ARG A 398 -12.62 -8.87 -9.27
N ASP A 399 -13.22 -7.70 -9.03
CA ASP A 399 -14.62 -7.50 -8.67
C ASP A 399 -15.03 -8.16 -7.33
N VAL A 400 -14.04 -8.42 -6.48
CA VAL A 400 -14.22 -8.99 -5.15
C VAL A 400 -13.34 -8.24 -4.17
N ASN A 401 -13.87 -7.98 -2.98
CA ASN A 401 -13.12 -7.32 -1.92
C ASN A 401 -12.12 -8.31 -1.28
N TYR A 402 -11.05 -8.61 -2.01
CA TYR A 402 -10.08 -9.60 -1.61
C TYR A 402 -8.65 -9.16 -1.93
N TRP A 403 -7.88 -9.04 -0.87
CA TRP A 403 -6.47 -9.39 -0.90
C TRP A 403 -6.16 -10.20 0.37
N ASN A 404 -4.97 -10.75 0.49
CA ASN A 404 -4.60 -11.52 1.67
C ASN A 404 -3.39 -10.88 2.31
N TYR A 405 -3.58 -10.13 3.39
CA TYR A 405 -2.49 -9.51 4.15
C TYR A 405 -1.42 -10.50 4.66
N LYS A 406 -1.73 -11.81 4.71
CA LYS A 406 -0.75 -12.85 5.06
C LYS A 406 0.13 -13.26 3.88
N ASP A 407 -0.26 -12.86 2.67
CA ASP A 407 0.55 -13.01 1.48
C ASP A 407 1.55 -11.86 1.41
N SER A 408 2.82 -12.22 1.37
CA SER A 408 3.90 -11.23 1.31
C SER A 408 4.21 -10.84 -0.13
N ASP A 409 3.78 -11.66 -1.11
CA ASP A 409 4.20 -11.52 -2.49
C ASP A 409 3.80 -10.15 -3.12
N PRO A 410 2.62 -9.56 -2.86
CA PRO A 410 2.31 -8.22 -3.36
C PRO A 410 3.32 -7.14 -2.94
N TYR A 411 3.88 -7.25 -1.73
CA TYR A 411 4.95 -6.39 -1.23
C TYR A 411 6.28 -6.77 -1.89
N VAL A 412 6.78 -7.97 -1.58
CA VAL A 412 8.19 -8.31 -1.80
C VAL A 412 8.46 -8.72 -3.25
N LYS A 413 7.51 -9.42 -3.89
CA LYS A 413 7.62 -9.76 -5.32
C LYS A 413 7.29 -8.54 -6.18
N GLY A 414 6.39 -7.67 -5.71
CA GLY A 414 6.15 -6.35 -6.32
C GLY A 414 7.42 -5.50 -6.38
N ALA A 415 8.11 -5.34 -5.25
CA ALA A 415 9.37 -4.58 -5.21
C ALA A 415 10.49 -5.21 -6.06
N LEU A 416 10.61 -6.55 -6.04
CA LEU A 416 11.56 -7.25 -6.89
C LEU A 416 11.22 -7.18 -8.39
N MET A 417 9.94 -7.11 -8.74
CA MET A 417 9.51 -6.82 -10.11
C MET A 417 9.97 -5.41 -10.51
N MET A 418 9.80 -4.40 -9.66
CA MET A 418 10.28 -3.04 -9.94
C MET A 418 11.79 -2.97 -10.12
N HIS A 419 12.55 -3.68 -9.26
CA HIS A 419 13.99 -3.85 -9.43
C HIS A 419 14.32 -4.53 -10.78
N SER A 420 13.63 -5.62 -11.11
CA SER A 420 13.83 -6.36 -12.37
C SER A 420 13.47 -5.52 -13.60
N LEU A 421 12.50 -4.60 -13.48
CA LEU A 421 12.16 -3.66 -14.55
C LEU A 421 13.32 -2.68 -14.74
N ARG A 422 13.82 -2.05 -13.66
CA ARG A 422 14.97 -1.12 -13.72
C ARG A 422 16.16 -1.74 -14.44
N THR A 423 16.53 -2.96 -14.07
CA THR A 423 17.66 -3.66 -14.67
C THR A 423 17.38 -4.10 -16.11
N THR A 424 16.15 -4.50 -16.43
CA THR A 424 15.74 -4.83 -17.81
C THR A 424 15.84 -3.62 -18.74
N LEU A 425 15.44 -2.44 -18.26
CA LEU A 425 15.51 -1.19 -19.04
C LEU A 425 16.95 -0.75 -19.32
N GLN A 426 17.90 -1.07 -18.43
CA GLN A 426 19.31 -0.65 -18.51
C GLN A 426 19.47 0.87 -18.69
N ASN A 427 18.55 1.63 -18.10
CA ASN A 427 18.48 3.07 -18.25
C ASN A 427 17.83 3.66 -16.99
N ASP A 428 18.66 3.92 -15.98
CA ASP A 428 18.23 4.49 -14.71
C ASP A 428 17.49 5.83 -14.88
N PRO A 429 17.99 6.80 -15.66
CA PRO A 429 17.25 8.04 -15.91
C PRO A 429 15.83 7.81 -16.42
N MET A 430 15.64 6.88 -17.37
CA MET A 430 14.31 6.53 -17.88
C MET A 430 13.46 5.81 -16.84
N PHE A 431 14.04 4.90 -16.04
CA PHE A 431 13.31 4.21 -14.98
C PHE A 431 12.77 5.18 -13.93
N PHE A 432 13.59 6.10 -13.43
CA PHE A 432 13.15 7.11 -12.47
C PHE A 432 12.18 8.13 -13.09
N ASP A 433 12.34 8.48 -14.37
CA ASP A 433 11.36 9.29 -15.09
C ASP A 433 10.00 8.58 -15.25
N ILE A 434 9.97 7.26 -15.46
CA ILE A 434 8.73 6.46 -15.47
C ILE A 434 8.02 6.57 -14.12
N LEU A 435 8.73 6.36 -13.00
CA LEU A 435 8.14 6.45 -11.65
C LEU A 435 7.57 7.84 -11.37
N LYS A 436 8.37 8.88 -11.64
CA LYS A 436 7.95 10.27 -11.45
C LYS A 436 6.80 10.67 -12.38
N SER A 437 6.82 10.20 -13.63
CA SER A 437 5.74 10.44 -14.60
C SER A 437 4.46 9.71 -14.21
N PHE A 438 4.56 8.50 -13.65
CA PHE A 438 3.41 7.75 -13.15
C PHE A 438 2.75 8.51 -12.00
N PHE A 439 3.55 8.92 -11.02
CA PHE A 439 3.07 9.75 -9.92
C PHE A 439 2.42 11.04 -10.43
N THR A 440 3.13 11.81 -11.25
CA THR A 440 2.64 13.12 -11.71
C THR A 440 1.36 13.01 -12.54
N LYS A 441 1.23 11.98 -13.38
CA LYS A 441 0.08 11.79 -14.26
C LYS A 441 -1.17 11.34 -13.51
N TYR A 442 -1.02 10.44 -12.55
CA TYR A 442 -2.14 9.78 -11.87
C TYR A 442 -2.38 10.26 -10.44
N LYS A 443 -1.63 11.26 -9.95
CA LYS A 443 -1.86 11.88 -8.64
C LYS A 443 -3.34 12.27 -8.47
N TYR A 444 -3.91 11.86 -7.35
CA TYR A 444 -5.32 11.94 -6.93
C TYR A 444 -6.30 11.19 -7.84
N GLN A 445 -5.88 10.04 -8.37
CA GLN A 445 -6.71 9.15 -9.17
C GLN A 445 -6.50 7.70 -8.74
N THR A 446 -7.50 6.88 -9.02
CA THR A 446 -7.42 5.43 -8.91
C THR A 446 -6.86 4.81 -10.19
N VAL A 447 -5.96 3.84 -10.10
CA VAL A 447 -5.30 3.16 -11.24
C VAL A 447 -5.47 1.64 -11.21
N CYS A 448 -5.12 0.99 -12.31
CA CYS A 448 -4.89 -0.46 -12.38
C CYS A 448 -3.49 -0.78 -12.92
N SER A 449 -3.11 -2.06 -12.92
CA SER A 449 -1.81 -2.51 -13.46
C SER A 449 -1.58 -2.04 -14.89
N GLU A 450 -2.62 -2.07 -15.73
CA GLU A 450 -2.55 -1.69 -17.14
C GLU A 450 -2.20 -0.21 -17.33
N ASP A 451 -2.60 0.67 -16.40
CA ASP A 451 -2.26 2.11 -16.44
C ASP A 451 -0.74 2.34 -16.32
N PHE A 452 -0.06 1.51 -15.51
CA PHE A 452 1.40 1.53 -15.36
C PHE A 452 2.11 0.91 -16.57
N ILE A 453 1.62 -0.24 -17.06
CA ILE A 453 2.17 -0.92 -18.25
C ILE A 453 2.10 0.00 -19.46
N ALA A 454 0.96 0.67 -19.67
CA ALA A 454 0.77 1.60 -20.77
C ALA A 454 1.78 2.77 -20.71
N LEU A 455 2.06 3.31 -19.51
CA LEU A 455 3.04 4.37 -19.34
C LEU A 455 4.48 3.89 -19.63
N VAL A 456 4.84 2.69 -19.18
CA VAL A 456 6.15 2.08 -19.48
C VAL A 456 6.32 1.92 -20.99
N ASN A 457 5.31 1.39 -21.68
CA ASN A 457 5.35 1.23 -23.13
C ASN A 457 5.46 2.57 -23.85
N GLN A 458 4.71 3.59 -23.37
CA GLN A 458 4.78 4.94 -23.92
C GLN A 458 6.18 5.56 -23.78
N LYS A 459 6.80 5.45 -22.60
CA LYS A 459 8.11 6.05 -22.29
C LYS A 459 9.26 5.34 -22.99
N THR A 460 9.17 4.02 -23.13
CA THR A 460 10.22 3.20 -23.76
C THR A 460 10.08 3.06 -25.27
N GLY A 461 8.90 3.36 -25.83
CA GLY A 461 8.59 3.11 -27.23
C GLY A 461 8.55 1.62 -27.61
N SER A 462 8.50 0.72 -26.62
CA SER A 462 8.57 -0.72 -26.79
C SER A 462 7.47 -1.43 -26.01
N ASP A 463 7.07 -2.61 -26.47
CA ASP A 463 6.09 -3.42 -25.76
C ASP A 463 6.74 -4.23 -24.62
N TYR A 464 6.37 -3.93 -23.38
CA TYR A 464 6.77 -4.63 -22.15
C TYR A 464 5.69 -5.57 -21.59
N HIS A 465 4.59 -5.86 -22.29
CA HIS A 465 3.57 -6.80 -21.80
C HIS A 465 4.16 -8.17 -21.44
N TRP A 466 5.13 -8.67 -22.21
CA TRP A 466 5.85 -9.93 -21.93
C TRP A 466 6.48 -9.94 -20.53
N PHE A 467 7.02 -8.80 -20.07
CA PHE A 467 7.64 -8.65 -18.76
C PHE A 467 6.57 -8.68 -17.66
N PHE A 468 5.57 -7.82 -17.78
CA PHE A 468 4.54 -7.68 -16.75
C PHE A 468 3.65 -8.92 -16.65
N LYS A 469 3.34 -9.59 -17.76
CA LYS A 469 2.61 -10.86 -17.75
C LYS A 469 3.34 -11.92 -16.94
N GLN A 470 4.68 -11.98 -17.03
CA GLN A 470 5.48 -12.92 -16.25
C GLN A 470 5.44 -12.61 -14.75
N TYR A 471 5.59 -11.34 -14.34
CA TYR A 471 5.69 -11.01 -12.92
C TYR A 471 4.33 -10.82 -12.22
N LEU A 472 3.34 -10.26 -12.92
CA LEU A 472 2.02 -9.95 -12.38
C LEU A 472 1.05 -11.13 -12.47
N SER A 473 0.99 -11.77 -13.64
CA SER A 473 -0.04 -12.78 -13.93
C SER A 473 0.41 -14.22 -13.66
N LYS A 474 1.71 -14.49 -13.55
CA LYS A 474 2.24 -15.80 -13.17
C LYS A 474 2.78 -15.79 -11.75
N ARG A 475 2.63 -16.92 -11.05
CA ARG A 475 3.16 -17.07 -9.68
C ARG A 475 4.67 -17.37 -9.72
N GLU A 476 5.14 -18.07 -10.75
CA GLU A 476 6.54 -18.43 -10.95
C GLU A 476 7.38 -17.20 -11.33
N ALA A 477 8.60 -17.11 -10.79
CA ALA A 477 9.63 -16.25 -11.36
C ALA A 477 10.11 -16.86 -12.70
N PRO A 478 10.63 -16.06 -13.65
CA PRO A 478 11.23 -16.60 -14.87
C PRO A 478 12.39 -17.53 -14.52
N LYS A 479 12.55 -18.62 -15.27
CA LYS A 479 13.56 -19.65 -14.99
C LYS A 479 14.61 -19.67 -16.09
N LEU A 480 15.85 -19.39 -15.74
CA LEU A 480 16.98 -19.55 -16.64
C LEU A 480 17.54 -20.96 -16.53
N GLU A 481 17.46 -21.74 -17.60
CA GLU A 481 18.17 -23.00 -17.71
C GLU A 481 19.55 -22.76 -18.32
N TYR A 482 20.62 -23.22 -17.67
CA TYR A 482 21.97 -23.08 -18.22
C TYR A 482 22.88 -24.30 -18.00
N PHE A 483 23.88 -24.44 -18.87
CA PHE A 483 24.94 -25.44 -18.79
C PHE A 483 26.28 -24.80 -19.16
N LEU A 484 27.28 -25.02 -18.32
CA LEU A 484 28.66 -24.58 -18.54
C LEU A 484 29.46 -25.74 -19.11
N LYS A 485 30.08 -25.53 -20.27
CA LYS A 485 31.06 -26.44 -20.86
C LYS A 485 32.43 -25.79 -20.86
N GLU A 486 33.38 -26.39 -20.16
CA GLU A 486 34.76 -25.92 -20.12
C GLU A 486 35.57 -26.55 -21.25
N ASN A 487 36.39 -25.74 -21.93
CA ASN A 487 37.43 -26.21 -22.83
C ASN A 487 38.68 -26.50 -21.98
N THR A 488 39.05 -27.77 -21.88
CA THR A 488 40.18 -28.23 -21.06
C THR A 488 41.55 -27.79 -21.57
N GLU A 489 41.65 -27.33 -22.81
CA GLU A 489 42.91 -26.87 -23.41
C GLU A 489 43.11 -25.36 -23.23
N THR A 490 42.05 -24.56 -23.31
CA THR A 490 42.13 -23.09 -23.24
C THR A 490 41.63 -22.49 -21.93
N ASN A 491 41.01 -23.28 -21.06
CA ASN A 491 40.22 -22.83 -19.89
C ASN A 491 39.04 -21.91 -20.23
N ASP A 492 38.69 -21.76 -21.51
CA ASP A 492 37.51 -21.01 -21.95
C ASP A 492 36.23 -21.74 -21.61
N GLN A 493 35.15 -20.99 -21.41
CA GLN A 493 33.83 -21.58 -21.11
C GLN A 493 32.80 -21.22 -22.18
N GLU A 494 32.06 -22.24 -22.62
CA GLU A 494 30.83 -22.07 -23.36
C GLU A 494 29.65 -22.12 -22.39
N PHE A 495 28.96 -21.00 -22.27
CA PHE A 495 27.76 -20.83 -21.47
C PHE A 495 26.54 -21.07 -22.35
N TYR A 496 25.89 -22.24 -22.22
CA TYR A 496 24.65 -22.57 -22.92
C TYR A 496 23.46 -22.17 -22.06
N TYR A 497 22.46 -21.50 -22.62
CA TYR A 497 21.37 -20.94 -21.84
C TYR A 497 20.07 -20.75 -22.62
N LYS A 498 18.95 -20.72 -21.89
CA LYS A 498 17.63 -20.31 -22.38
C LYS A 498 16.70 -19.92 -21.23
N TRP A 499 15.66 -19.15 -21.52
CA TRP A 499 14.48 -19.04 -20.67
C TRP A 499 13.61 -20.29 -20.79
N ALA A 500 13.18 -20.82 -19.65
CA ALA A 500 12.28 -21.97 -19.51
C ALA A 500 11.04 -21.58 -18.70
N ASP A 501 9.90 -22.23 -18.99
CA ASP A 501 8.60 -21.97 -18.38
C ASP A 501 8.13 -20.50 -18.47
N THR A 502 8.63 -19.77 -19.47
CA THR A 502 8.18 -18.42 -19.83
C THR A 502 7.37 -18.45 -21.11
N ASP A 503 6.72 -17.34 -21.46
CA ASP A 503 6.10 -17.20 -22.78
C ASP A 503 7.17 -17.01 -23.86
N VAL A 504 6.81 -17.29 -25.12
CA VAL A 504 7.75 -17.35 -26.27
C VAL A 504 8.45 -16.02 -26.57
N ASP A 505 7.84 -14.92 -26.16
CA ASP A 505 8.29 -13.54 -26.35
C ASP A 505 9.05 -12.99 -25.14
N PHE A 506 9.24 -13.81 -24.09
CA PHE A 506 9.98 -13.41 -22.90
C PHE A 506 11.48 -13.27 -23.21
N LYS A 507 11.99 -12.05 -23.03
CA LYS A 507 13.31 -11.63 -23.51
C LYS A 507 14.08 -10.78 -22.50
N MET A 508 13.89 -11.05 -21.21
CA MET A 508 14.59 -10.34 -20.15
C MET A 508 16.11 -10.56 -20.29
N PRO A 509 16.92 -9.49 -20.32
CA PRO A 509 18.37 -9.63 -20.38
C PRO A 509 18.94 -10.03 -19.02
N ILE A 510 20.14 -10.62 -19.02
CA ILE A 510 20.86 -10.99 -17.80
C ILE A 510 22.34 -10.67 -17.94
N TYR A 511 23.00 -10.39 -16.82
CA TYR A 511 24.44 -10.23 -16.73
C TYR A 511 25.11 -11.59 -16.47
N ILE A 512 26.18 -11.85 -17.21
CA ILE A 512 27.20 -12.84 -16.93
C ILE A 512 28.44 -12.08 -16.45
N THR A 513 29.06 -12.55 -15.38
CA THR A 513 30.31 -11.99 -14.85
C THR A 513 31.47 -12.90 -15.23
N ASP A 514 32.50 -12.32 -15.88
CA ASP A 514 33.72 -13.04 -16.21
C ASP A 514 34.67 -13.20 -15.01
N GLU A 515 35.78 -13.92 -15.21
CA GLU A 515 36.78 -14.21 -14.17
C GLU A 515 37.47 -12.98 -13.60
N ASN A 516 37.46 -11.85 -14.34
CA ASN A 516 38.01 -10.57 -13.90
C ASN A 516 36.95 -9.71 -13.19
N GLY A 517 35.75 -10.23 -12.98
CA GLY A 517 34.64 -9.51 -12.35
C GLY A 517 33.93 -8.53 -13.29
N LYS A 518 34.21 -8.56 -14.59
CA LYS A 518 33.56 -7.68 -15.57
C LYS A 518 32.25 -8.29 -16.04
N ASP A 519 31.21 -7.46 -16.05
CA ASP A 519 29.90 -7.89 -16.48
C ASP A 519 29.70 -7.76 -17.99
N LYS A 520 29.00 -8.73 -18.54
CA LYS A 520 28.52 -8.73 -19.91
C LYS A 520 27.05 -9.12 -19.94
N LEU A 521 26.28 -8.30 -20.61
CA LEU A 521 24.87 -8.57 -20.81
C LEU A 521 24.66 -9.57 -21.95
N ILE A 522 23.74 -10.50 -21.74
CA ILE A 522 23.22 -11.42 -22.76
C ILE A 522 21.70 -11.33 -22.82
N TYR A 523 21.12 -11.79 -23.93
CA TYR A 523 19.69 -11.73 -24.22
C TYR A 523 19.14 -13.14 -24.49
N PRO A 524 18.80 -13.89 -23.42
CA PRO A 524 18.18 -15.19 -23.57
C PRO A 524 16.80 -15.11 -24.24
N SER A 525 16.50 -16.13 -25.02
CA SER A 525 15.20 -16.46 -25.59
C SER A 525 14.75 -17.84 -25.06
N ASN A 526 13.65 -18.39 -25.58
CA ASN A 526 13.22 -19.74 -25.27
C ASN A 526 14.02 -20.85 -26.00
N GLU A 527 14.90 -20.46 -26.91
CA GLU A 527 15.80 -21.37 -27.61
C GLU A 527 17.17 -21.43 -26.94
N VAL A 528 17.86 -22.57 -27.07
CA VAL A 528 19.21 -22.72 -26.51
C VAL A 528 20.18 -21.84 -27.29
N GLN A 529 20.77 -20.86 -26.60
CA GLN A 529 21.82 -19.98 -27.10
C GLN A 529 23.14 -20.30 -26.41
N VAL A 530 24.26 -19.88 -27.01
CA VAL A 530 25.60 -20.05 -26.45
C VAL A 530 26.32 -18.71 -26.36
N TYR A 531 26.97 -18.47 -25.22
CA TYR A 531 27.89 -17.37 -24.99
C TYR A 531 29.29 -17.95 -24.77
N LYS A 532 30.25 -17.56 -25.62
CA LYS A 532 31.65 -17.97 -25.51
C LYS A 532 32.40 -16.96 -24.65
N ALA A 533 32.80 -17.38 -23.46
CA ALA A 533 33.60 -16.59 -22.54
C ALA A 533 35.08 -16.93 -22.70
N SER A 534 35.93 -15.91 -22.72
CA SER A 534 37.37 -16.08 -22.51
C SER A 534 37.60 -16.31 -21.02
N GLY A 535 38.07 -17.49 -20.64
CA GLY A 535 38.17 -17.91 -19.24
C GLY A 535 36.83 -18.26 -18.56
N LYS A 536 36.79 -18.18 -17.23
CA LYS A 536 35.60 -18.58 -16.44
C LYS A 536 34.49 -17.54 -16.51
N ALA A 537 33.25 -18.02 -16.56
CA ALA A 537 32.04 -17.21 -16.53
C ALA A 537 31.09 -17.71 -15.45
N SER A 538 30.45 -16.77 -14.74
CA SER A 538 29.45 -17.07 -13.72
C SER A 538 28.18 -16.27 -13.96
N ILE A 539 27.05 -16.85 -13.59
CA ILE A 539 25.83 -16.08 -13.36
C ILE A 539 25.80 -15.78 -11.88
N ASN A 540 25.68 -14.50 -11.57
CA ASN A 540 25.38 -14.10 -10.21
C ASN A 540 23.86 -13.95 -10.02
N PRO A 541 23.18 -14.88 -9.32
CA PRO A 541 21.77 -14.76 -8.99
C PRO A 541 21.48 -13.74 -7.86
N ASP A 542 22.49 -13.01 -7.36
CA ASP A 542 22.40 -12.00 -6.29
C ASP A 542 21.65 -10.71 -6.72
N LEU A 543 20.56 -10.83 -7.49
CA LEU A 543 19.73 -9.75 -8.00
C LEU A 543 20.43 -8.74 -8.92
N LYS A 544 21.75 -8.80 -9.08
CA LYS A 544 22.53 -7.97 -10.01
C LYS A 544 21.91 -7.87 -11.42
N SER A 545 21.24 -8.94 -11.86
CA SER A 545 20.46 -8.94 -13.09
C SER A 545 18.98 -8.67 -12.87
N ALA A 546 18.30 -9.46 -12.05
CA ALA A 546 16.85 -9.38 -11.83
C ALA A 546 16.45 -10.42 -10.78
N TYR A 547 15.17 -10.47 -10.43
CA TYR A 547 14.55 -11.58 -9.72
C TYR A 547 14.19 -12.71 -10.70
N PHE A 548 14.98 -13.78 -10.73
CA PHE A 548 14.76 -14.98 -11.54
C PHE A 548 15.28 -16.24 -10.81
N CYS A 549 14.90 -17.42 -11.29
CA CYS A 549 15.40 -18.70 -10.78
C CYS A 549 16.37 -19.34 -11.79
N THR A 550 17.27 -20.19 -11.32
CA THR A 550 18.16 -20.95 -12.20
C THR A 550 17.92 -22.46 -12.11
N ALA A 551 18.17 -23.17 -13.22
CA ALA A 551 18.17 -24.62 -13.29
C ALA A 551 19.24 -25.12 -14.26
N LYS A 552 19.66 -26.38 -14.13
CA LYS A 552 20.61 -26.99 -15.07
C LYS A 552 19.90 -27.30 -16.40
N LEU A 553 20.45 -26.79 -17.50
CA LEU A 553 20.01 -27.13 -18.85
C LEU A 553 20.33 -28.60 -19.16
N LYS A 554 19.31 -29.36 -19.56
CA LYS A 554 19.48 -30.74 -20.01
C LYS A 554 19.81 -30.73 -21.50
N ILE A 555 21.09 -30.93 -21.84
CA ILE A 555 21.50 -31.18 -23.22
C ILE A 555 21.19 -32.65 -23.51
N LYS A 556 20.25 -32.91 -24.43
CA LYS A 556 20.11 -34.27 -24.99
C LYS A 556 21.41 -34.57 -25.73
N LYS A 557 22.09 -35.63 -25.30
CA LYS A 557 23.27 -36.17 -25.99
C LYS A 557 22.91 -36.63 -27.39
#